data_AF-X0RSW3-F1
#
_entry.id   AF-X0RSW3-F1
#
_cell.length_a   1.000
_cell.length_b   1.000
_cell.length_c   1.000
_cell.angle_alpha   90.00
_cell.angle_beta   90.00
_cell.angle_gamma   90.00
#
_symmetry.space_group_name_H-M   'P 1'
#
loop_
_entity.id
_entity.type
_entity.pdbx_description
1 polymer ?
#
loop_
_entity_poly.entity_id
_entity_poly.type
_entity_poly.pdbx_seq_one_letter_code
_entity_poly.pdbx_strand_id
1 'polypeptide(L)'
;CLNKKNHLRMQVGGEHLFEEPFIKYFRKFLELESNIELIIDTKTNINSVRKLMKEYGDKLDARYFSEETAGTLRNYIFGKELAVNGIKILSESSCEPSYVGTAYVDVEDIEVLNEKFDSLWNLAKTLKI
;
A
#
# COMPACT_ATOMS: atom_id res chain seq x y z
N CYS A 1 -20.34 -12.75 6.52
CA CYS A 1 -20.01 -12.03 5.27
C CYS A 1 -18.49 -11.86 5.04
N LEU A 2 -17.63 -12.74 5.59
CA LEU A 2 -16.15 -12.66 5.53
C LEU A 2 -15.50 -13.80 4.71
N ASN A 3 -16.28 -14.58 3.96
CA ASN A 3 -15.80 -15.84 3.34
C ASN A 3 -15.18 -15.68 1.94
N LYS A 4 -14.83 -14.45 1.51
CA LYS A 4 -13.98 -14.26 0.33
C LYS A 4 -12.57 -13.95 0.86
N LYS A 5 -11.61 -14.84 0.55
CA LYS A 5 -10.19 -14.73 0.93
C LYS A 5 -9.74 -13.27 1.01
N ASN A 6 -9.27 -12.88 2.19
CA ASN A 6 -8.84 -11.51 2.48
C ASN A 6 -7.71 -11.12 1.52
N HIS A 7 -7.98 -10.05 0.78
CA HIS A 7 -7.12 -9.48 -0.26
C HIS A 7 -6.85 -8.03 0.11
N LEU A 8 -5.58 -7.71 0.27
CA LEU A 8 -5.14 -6.37 0.63
C LEU A 8 -4.48 -5.70 -0.58
N ARG A 9 -5.08 -4.61 -1.02
CA ARG A 9 -4.51 -3.73 -2.05
C ARG A 9 -3.95 -2.49 -1.39
N MET A 10 -2.71 -2.15 -1.73
CA MET A 10 -2.01 -1.02 -1.14
C MET A 10 -1.32 -0.18 -2.18
N GLN A 11 -1.52 1.13 -2.10
CA GLN A 11 -0.66 2.09 -2.76
C GLN A 11 0.05 2.89 -1.70
N VAL A 12 1.37 2.89 -1.75
CA VAL A 12 2.21 3.58 -0.78
C VAL A 12 3.18 4.51 -1.49
N GLY A 13 3.06 5.78 -1.14
CA GLY A 13 4.11 6.78 -1.34
C GLY A 13 4.87 7.14 -0.06
N GLY A 14 5.97 7.87 -0.24
CA GLY A 14 6.86 8.35 0.83
C GLY A 14 7.96 7.37 1.24
N GLU A 15 9.08 7.91 1.72
CA GLU A 15 10.33 7.15 1.91
C GLU A 15 10.34 6.35 3.22
N HIS A 16 9.77 6.90 4.29
CA HIS A 16 9.92 6.35 5.64
C HIS A 16 9.01 5.16 6.01
N LEU A 17 8.06 4.71 5.16
CA LEU A 17 7.17 3.60 5.57
C LEU A 17 7.96 2.30 5.83
N PHE A 18 9.00 2.08 5.03
CA PHE A 18 9.80 0.85 5.09
C PHE A 18 10.95 0.93 6.08
N GLU A 19 11.01 1.99 6.88
CA GLU A 19 12.00 2.21 7.94
C GLU A 19 11.41 1.89 9.32
N GLU A 20 12.27 1.64 10.29
CA GLU A 20 11.85 1.49 11.69
C GLU A 20 11.41 2.84 12.27
N PRO A 21 10.36 2.89 13.11
CA PRO A 21 9.54 1.76 13.59
C PRO A 21 8.38 1.37 12.68
N PHE A 22 8.16 2.09 11.57
CA PHE A 22 6.94 2.03 10.77
C PHE A 22 6.75 0.70 10.05
N ILE A 23 7.85 0.09 9.60
CA ILE A 23 7.83 -1.21 8.94
C ILE A 23 7.20 -2.31 9.80
N LYS A 24 7.29 -2.22 11.14
CA LYS A 24 6.66 -3.19 12.05
C LYS A 24 5.14 -3.17 11.96
N TYR A 25 4.53 -1.99 11.84
CA TYR A 25 3.09 -1.88 11.65
C TYR A 25 2.68 -2.38 10.27
N PHE A 26 3.48 -2.07 9.25
CA PHE A 26 3.25 -2.55 7.90
C PHE A 26 3.26 -4.09 7.83
N ARG A 27 4.26 -4.74 8.45
CA ARG A 27 4.36 -6.21 8.53
C ARG A 27 3.12 -6.86 9.16
N LYS A 28 2.51 -6.25 10.17
CA LYS A 28 1.27 -6.77 10.78
C LYS A 28 0.13 -6.85 9.77
N PHE A 29 -0.03 -5.83 8.91
CA PHE A 29 -1.03 -5.88 7.84
C PHE A 29 -0.70 -6.99 6.84
N LEU A 30 0.58 -7.14 6.49
CA LEU A 30 0.98 -8.23 5.62
C LEU A 30 0.66 -9.59 6.24
N GLU A 31 0.96 -9.82 7.50
CA GLU A 31 0.73 -11.11 8.19
C GLU A 31 -0.74 -11.56 8.17
N LEU A 32 -1.69 -10.63 8.32
CA LEU A 32 -3.12 -10.92 8.42
C LEU A 32 -3.79 -11.35 7.10
N GLU A 33 -3.16 -11.04 5.96
CA GLU A 33 -3.80 -11.12 4.65
C GLU A 33 -3.33 -12.33 3.85
N SER A 34 -4.12 -12.83 2.90
CA SER A 34 -3.74 -14.05 2.15
C SER A 34 -3.17 -13.77 0.76
N ASN A 35 -3.51 -12.61 0.20
CA ASN A 35 -3.01 -12.11 -1.07
C ASN A 35 -2.83 -10.59 -0.93
N ILE A 36 -1.73 -10.06 -1.46
CA ILE A 36 -1.34 -8.67 -1.29
C ILE A 36 -0.81 -8.10 -2.59
N GLU A 37 -1.44 -7.03 -3.07
CA GLU A 37 -1.01 -6.24 -4.21
C GLU A 37 -0.49 -4.89 -3.72
N LEU A 38 0.82 -4.63 -3.87
CA LEU A 38 1.49 -3.42 -3.41
C LEU A 38 2.00 -2.57 -4.58
N ILE A 39 1.54 -1.33 -4.69
CA ILE A 39 2.10 -0.30 -5.56
C ILE A 39 2.99 0.62 -4.73
N ILE A 40 4.21 0.85 -5.20
CA ILE A 40 5.13 1.84 -4.64
C ILE A 40 5.28 3.00 -5.63
N ASP A 41 5.05 4.21 -5.16
CA ASP A 41 5.07 5.41 -6.00
C ASP A 41 6.50 5.97 -6.24
N THR A 42 7.53 5.33 -5.68
CA THR A 42 8.94 5.77 -5.81
C THR A 42 9.92 4.60 -5.93
N LYS A 43 11.06 4.86 -6.58
CA LYS A 43 12.18 3.92 -6.66
C LYS A 43 12.98 3.80 -5.36
N THR A 44 12.92 4.79 -4.45
CA THR A 44 13.75 4.81 -3.24
C THR A 44 13.52 3.60 -2.33
N ASN A 45 12.33 2.99 -2.38
CA ASN A 45 11.96 1.87 -1.53
C ASN A 45 12.09 0.47 -2.16
N ILE A 46 12.57 0.37 -3.41
CA ILE A 46 12.57 -0.89 -4.17
C ILE A 46 13.30 -2.02 -3.43
N ASN A 47 14.47 -1.74 -2.86
CA ASN A 47 15.26 -2.78 -2.19
C ASN A 47 14.59 -3.29 -0.91
N SER A 48 13.93 -2.41 -0.16
CA SER A 48 13.16 -2.79 1.02
C SER A 48 11.97 -3.65 0.64
N VAL A 49 11.26 -3.31 -0.45
CA VAL A 49 10.13 -4.13 -0.91
C VAL A 49 10.60 -5.47 -1.48
N ARG A 50 11.72 -5.55 -2.19
CA ARG A 50 12.30 -6.84 -2.59
C ARG A 50 12.59 -7.74 -1.40
N LYS A 51 13.07 -7.20 -0.27
CA LYS A 51 13.26 -7.99 0.96
C LYS A 51 11.94 -8.53 1.48
N LEU A 52 10.88 -7.72 1.47
CA LEU A 52 9.54 -8.17 1.86
C LEU A 52 8.99 -9.23 0.90
N MET A 53 9.15 -9.07 -0.40
CA MET A 53 8.73 -10.09 -1.38
C MET A 53 9.45 -11.43 -1.14
N LYS A 54 10.73 -11.40 -0.73
CA LYS A 54 11.47 -12.62 -0.33
C LYS A 54 10.96 -13.21 0.98
N GLU A 55 10.54 -12.37 1.92
CA GLU A 55 10.03 -12.76 3.24
C GLU A 55 8.64 -13.37 3.16
N TYR A 56 7.75 -12.80 2.34
CA TYR A 56 6.35 -13.22 2.21
C TYR A 56 6.06 -14.10 0.99
N GLY A 57 7.01 -14.24 0.06
CA GLY A 57 6.89 -15.12 -1.11
C GLY A 57 5.68 -14.76 -1.99
N ASP A 58 4.99 -15.80 -2.48
CA ASP A 58 3.86 -15.69 -3.42
C ASP A 58 2.64 -14.94 -2.87
N LYS A 59 2.66 -14.57 -1.59
CA LYS A 59 1.61 -13.77 -0.95
C LYS A 59 1.71 -12.28 -1.27
N LEU A 60 2.88 -11.79 -1.68
CA LEU A 60 3.12 -10.36 -1.93
C LEU A 60 3.60 -10.13 -3.36
N ASP A 61 2.70 -9.58 -4.17
CA ASP A 61 3.04 -9.02 -5.48
C ASP A 61 3.27 -7.52 -5.35
N ALA A 62 4.33 -7.03 -5.98
CA ALA A 62 4.67 -5.62 -5.97
C ALA A 62 4.85 -5.06 -7.38
N ARG A 63 4.37 -3.83 -7.55
CA ARG A 63 4.59 -2.99 -8.73
C ARG A 63 5.07 -1.62 -8.31
N TYR A 64 5.68 -0.90 -9.24
CA TYR A 64 6.22 0.43 -8.97
C TYR A 64 6.06 1.36 -10.17
N PHE A 65 5.96 2.65 -9.90
CA PHE A 65 6.09 3.69 -10.92
C PHE A 65 7.56 4.12 -11.06
N SER A 66 8.02 4.28 -12.30
CA SER A 66 9.43 4.59 -12.57
C SER A 66 9.76 6.08 -12.54
N GLU A 67 8.73 6.92 -12.62
CA GLU A 67 8.82 8.36 -12.42
C GLU A 67 8.51 8.63 -10.95
N GLU A 68 9.17 9.62 -10.36
CA GLU A 68 8.84 10.09 -9.01
C GLU A 68 7.48 10.77 -9.05
N THR A 69 6.42 9.96 -9.04
CA THR A 69 5.15 10.41 -8.50
C THR A 69 5.37 10.42 -7.00
N ALA A 70 6.04 11.44 -6.46
CA ALA A 70 6.22 11.61 -5.01
C ALA A 70 4.85 11.89 -4.38
N GLY A 71 4.00 10.87 -4.36
CA GLY A 71 2.70 10.89 -3.74
C GLY A 71 2.92 10.84 -2.25
N THR A 72 2.28 11.74 -1.54
CA THR A 72 2.09 11.66 -0.09
C THR A 72 0.89 10.76 0.26
N LEU A 73 0.43 9.98 -0.71
CA LEU A 73 -0.78 9.18 -0.64
C LEU A 73 -0.47 7.79 -0.08
N ARG A 74 -1.39 7.33 0.77
CA ARG A 74 -1.44 5.97 1.26
C ARG A 74 -2.86 5.46 1.09
N ASN A 75 -3.04 4.47 0.22
CA ASN A 75 -4.31 3.79 0.05
C ASN A 75 -4.18 2.36 0.57
N TYR A 76 -5.14 1.92 1.37
CA TYR A 76 -5.30 0.54 1.82
C TYR A 76 -6.72 0.12 1.53
N ILE A 77 -6.92 -0.98 0.83
CA ILE A 77 -8.25 -1.53 0.52
C ILE A 77 -8.28 -2.98 0.98
N PHE A 78 -9.11 -3.27 1.97
CA PHE A 78 -9.29 -4.58 2.58
C PHE A 78 -10.52 -5.23 1.96
N GLY A 79 -10.34 -5.88 0.81
CA GLY A 79 -11.41 -6.51 0.04
C GLY A 79 -12.58 -5.55 -0.25
N LYS A 80 -13.75 -5.85 0.36
CA LYS A 80 -14.97 -5.03 0.27
C LYS A 80 -15.43 -4.49 1.63
N GLU A 81 -14.57 -4.57 2.65
CA GLU A 81 -14.97 -4.37 4.05
C GLU A 81 -14.60 -2.98 4.55
N LEU A 82 -13.41 -2.51 4.15
CA LEU A 82 -12.86 -1.24 4.58
C LEU A 82 -11.88 -0.74 3.52
N ALA A 83 -11.90 0.56 3.26
CA ALA A 83 -10.80 1.24 2.61
C ALA A 83 -10.33 2.43 3.42
N VAL A 84 -9.04 2.74 3.36
CA VAL A 84 -8.44 3.90 4.01
C VAL A 84 -7.62 4.65 2.98
N ASN A 85 -7.92 5.93 2.79
CA ASN A 85 -7.06 6.86 2.06
C ASN A 85 -6.41 7.80 3.07
N GLY A 86 -5.10 7.96 3.01
CA GLY A 86 -4.33 8.87 3.84
C GLY A 86 -3.49 9.80 2.98
N ILE A 87 -3.43 11.07 3.37
CA ILE A 87 -2.56 12.08 2.76
C ILE A 87 -1.65 12.65 3.85
N LYS A 88 -0.36 12.75 3.54
CA LYS A 88 0.58 13.48 4.39
C LYS A 88 0.28 14.97 4.30
N ILE A 89 0.08 15.61 5.44
CA ILE A 89 -0.26 17.04 5.50
C ILE A 89 0.84 17.91 6.14
N LEU A 90 1.80 17.33 6.86
CA LEU A 90 2.90 18.06 7.51
C LEU A 90 4.27 17.64 6.96
N SER A 91 5.23 18.58 7.01
CA SER A 91 6.61 18.39 6.54
C SER A 91 7.41 17.42 7.42
N GLU A 92 8.44 16.81 6.84
CA GLU A 92 9.33 15.78 7.43
C GLU A 92 10.25 16.27 8.55
N SER A 93 10.06 17.49 9.04
CA SER A 93 10.85 18.04 10.14
C SER A 93 10.61 17.36 11.49
N SER A 94 9.68 16.41 11.57
CA SER A 94 9.41 15.61 12.76
C SER A 94 9.51 14.11 12.44
N CYS A 95 10.05 13.33 13.37
CA CYS A 95 10.25 11.88 13.25
C CYS A 95 8.95 11.06 13.12
N GLU A 96 7.77 11.70 13.00
CA GLU A 96 6.48 11.02 12.97
C GLU A 96 5.71 11.24 11.67
N PRO A 97 5.11 10.17 11.10
CA PRO A 97 4.28 10.25 9.91
C PRO A 97 2.97 10.97 10.25
N SER A 98 2.90 12.24 9.91
CA SER A 98 1.70 13.06 10.06
C SER A 98 0.77 12.90 8.86
N TYR A 99 -0.19 11.99 8.96
CA TYR A 99 -1.20 11.72 7.94
C TYR A 99 -2.59 12.00 8.49
N VAL A 100 -3.42 12.63 7.66
CA VAL A 100 -4.87 12.64 7.85
C VAL A 100 -5.45 11.66 6.84
N GLY A 101 -6.37 10.81 7.31
CA GLY A 101 -7.00 9.82 6.46
C GLY A 101 -8.51 9.74 6.62
N THR A 102 -9.15 9.24 5.58
CA THR A 102 -10.58 8.93 5.54
C THR A 102 -10.75 7.42 5.47
N ALA A 103 -11.61 6.88 6.33
CA ALA A 103 -12.04 5.49 6.29
C ALA A 103 -13.39 5.40 5.55
N TYR A 104 -13.46 4.50 4.58
CA TYR A 104 -14.65 4.22 3.79
C TYR A 104 -15.17 2.84 4.19
N VAL A 105 -16.45 2.79 4.53
CA VAL A 105 -17.16 1.56 4.93
C VAL A 105 -18.35 1.26 4.02
N ASP A 106 -18.69 2.19 3.12
CA ASP A 106 -19.69 1.96 2.08
C ASP A 106 -19.10 1.10 0.95
N VAL A 107 -19.85 0.09 0.53
CA VAL A 107 -19.38 -0.88 -0.47
C VAL A 107 -19.18 -0.22 -1.83
N GLU A 108 -20.03 0.74 -2.21
CA GLU A 108 -19.95 1.44 -3.50
C GLU A 108 -18.67 2.29 -3.57
N ASP A 109 -18.34 3.01 -2.50
CA ASP A 109 -17.09 3.78 -2.39
C ASP A 109 -15.85 2.87 -2.46
N ILE A 110 -15.90 1.73 -1.79
CA ILE A 110 -14.80 0.75 -1.81
C ILE A 110 -14.62 0.14 -3.20
N GLU A 111 -15.70 -0.09 -3.94
CA GLU A 111 -15.64 -0.56 -5.33
C GLU A 111 -14.98 0.48 -6.25
N VAL A 112 -15.35 1.76 -6.13
CA VAL A 112 -14.69 2.85 -6.88
C VAL A 112 -13.19 2.93 -6.57
N LEU A 113 -12.80 2.75 -5.30
CA LEU A 113 -11.38 2.74 -4.92
C LEU A 113 -10.63 1.52 -5.48
N ASN A 114 -11.28 0.35 -5.53
CA ASN A 114 -10.73 -0.84 -6.16
C ASN A 114 -10.50 -0.64 -7.66
N GLU A 115 -11.46 -0.08 -8.39
CA GLU A 115 -11.33 0.20 -9.83
C GLU A 115 -10.19 1.18 -10.13
N LYS A 116 -10.03 2.20 -9.28
CA LYS A 116 -8.90 3.13 -9.36
C LYS A 116 -7.57 2.41 -9.13
N PHE A 117 -7.52 1.53 -8.13
CA PHE A 117 -6.33 0.73 -7.87
C PHE A 117 -5.97 -0.17 -9.06
N ASP A 118 -6.95 -0.87 -9.64
CA ASP A 118 -6.75 -1.74 -10.81
C ASP A 118 -6.19 -0.97 -12.01
N SER A 119 -6.68 0.26 -12.22
CA SER A 119 -6.16 1.15 -13.27
C SER A 119 -4.68 1.48 -13.04
N LEU A 120 -4.29 1.82 -11.82
CA LEU A 120 -2.89 2.10 -11.46
C LEU A 120 -2.03 0.84 -11.55
N TRP A 121 -2.52 -0.29 -11.07
CA TRP A 121 -1.82 -1.57 -11.09
C TRP A 121 -1.41 -1.96 -12.50
N ASN A 122 -2.32 -1.80 -13.46
CA ASN A 122 -2.07 -2.12 -14.88
C ASN A 122 -1.06 -1.19 -15.55
N LEU A 123 -0.89 0.03 -15.05
CA LEU A 123 0.11 0.99 -15.55
C LEU A 123 1.48 0.82 -14.88
N ALA A 124 1.49 0.36 -13.63
CA ALA A 124 2.71 0.18 -12.84
C ALA A 124 3.58 -0.96 -13.38
N LYS A 125 4.90 -0.80 -13.27
CA LYS A 125 5.87 -1.81 -13.70
C LYS A 125 5.97 -2.92 -12.66
N THR A 126 5.96 -4.18 -13.10
CA THR A 126 6.20 -5.32 -12.21
C THR A 126 7.57 -5.24 -11.56
N LEU A 127 7.61 -5.37 -10.24
CA LEU A 127 8.86 -5.52 -9.51
C LEU A 127 9.26 -7.00 -9.50
N LYS A 128 10.50 -7.29 -9.91
CA LYS A 128 11.07 -8.64 -9.85
C LYS A 128 11.95 -8.79 -8.61
N ILE A 129 11.91 -10.00 -8.03
CA ILE A 129 12.71 -10.45 -6.88
C ILE A 129 14.20 -10.48 -7.21
#